data_AF-A0AAP0NJA5-F1
#
_entry.id   AF-A0AAP0NJA5-F1
#
_cell.length_a   1.000
_cell.length_b   1.000
_cell.length_c   1.000
_cell.angle_alpha   90.00
_cell.angle_beta   90.00
_cell.angle_gamma   90.00
#
_symmetry.space_group_name_H-M   'P 1'
#
loop_
_entity.id
_entity.type
_entity.pdbx_description
1 polymer ?
#
loop_
_entity_poly.entity_id
_entity_poly.type
_entity_poly.pdbx_seq_one_letter_code
_entity_poly.pdbx_strand_id
1 'polypeptide(L)'
;MLEFALEKGNRNAGGFHALHCAARRGDLDAVRLLTSKGYDVNIPDGDGYTPLMLAAREGRGSMCELLISCGADCDIKNARGETALSLARKSGGIRNDAECVILDELARKLVLGGAHVQKHTKGGKGTPHWKEIRMVGAAGVLRWGKSSCRNVICREAEVGPSSAFRRSRQRKGDGNEPGVFRVVTTKNKEVHFVCEGGLEAAELWVRGIKLVTREAIFGEKQRHEC
;
A
#
# COMPACT_ATOMS: atom_id res chain seq x y z
N MET A 1 -18.21 -26.58 -14.27
CA MET A 1 -19.45 -26.22 -13.54
C MET A 1 -19.69 -24.70 -13.42
N LEU A 2 -18.70 -23.84 -13.71
CA LEU A 2 -18.87 -22.37 -13.77
C LEU A 2 -19.55 -21.88 -15.06
N GLU A 3 -19.39 -22.59 -16.18
CA GLU A 3 -19.99 -22.21 -17.48
C GLU A 3 -21.52 -22.21 -17.44
N PHE A 4 -22.14 -23.15 -16.71
CA PHE A 4 -23.59 -23.29 -16.61
C PHE A 4 -24.26 -22.13 -15.84
N ALA A 5 -23.55 -21.47 -14.92
CA ALA A 5 -24.06 -20.31 -14.18
C ALA A 5 -24.01 -19.01 -15.00
N LEU A 6 -23.19 -18.97 -16.06
CA LEU A 6 -22.99 -17.79 -16.91
C LEU A 6 -23.90 -17.77 -18.15
N GLU A 7 -24.56 -18.89 -18.47
CA GLU A 7 -25.45 -19.03 -19.64
C GLU A 7 -26.83 -18.40 -19.44
N LYS A 8 -27.34 -18.34 -18.21
CA LYS A 8 -28.55 -17.55 -17.92
C LYS A 8 -28.12 -16.13 -17.65
N GLY A 9 -28.50 -15.20 -18.53
CA GLY A 9 -28.29 -13.75 -18.45
C GLY A 9 -28.92 -13.05 -17.23
N ASN A 10 -28.90 -13.67 -16.06
CA ASN A 10 -29.25 -13.07 -14.79
C ASN A 10 -28.01 -12.38 -14.21
N ARG A 11 -27.65 -11.26 -14.84
CA ARG A 11 -26.45 -10.45 -14.55
C ARG A 11 -26.35 -9.96 -13.11
N ASN A 12 -27.39 -10.11 -12.28
CA ASN A 12 -27.51 -9.31 -11.06
C ASN A 12 -27.43 -10.10 -9.75
N ALA A 13 -27.50 -11.44 -9.76
CA ALA A 13 -27.42 -12.24 -8.53
C ALA A 13 -26.42 -13.39 -8.63
N GLY A 14 -26.53 -14.25 -9.67
CA GLY A 14 -25.67 -15.45 -9.78
C GLY A 14 -24.19 -15.14 -10.02
N GLY A 15 -23.88 -14.16 -10.87
CA GLY A 15 -22.50 -13.84 -11.23
C GLY A 15 -21.71 -13.12 -10.14
N PHE A 16 -22.35 -12.27 -9.33
CA PHE A 16 -21.70 -11.69 -8.14
C PHE A 16 -21.37 -12.78 -7.11
N HIS A 17 -22.31 -13.68 -6.84
CA HIS A 17 -22.05 -14.81 -5.94
C HIS A 17 -20.93 -15.74 -6.46
N ALA A 18 -20.81 -15.89 -7.79
CA ALA A 18 -19.73 -16.66 -8.40
C ALA A 18 -18.35 -16.04 -8.13
N LEU A 19 -18.21 -14.71 -8.24
CA LEU A 19 -16.93 -14.02 -8.01
C LEU A 19 -16.49 -14.13 -6.53
N HIS A 20 -17.42 -13.96 -5.59
CA HIS A 20 -17.17 -14.16 -4.16
C HIS A 20 -16.72 -15.60 -3.86
N CYS A 21 -17.40 -16.59 -4.44
CA CYS A 21 -17.04 -17.99 -4.29
C CYS A 21 -15.65 -18.30 -4.87
N ALA A 22 -15.34 -17.78 -6.06
CA ALA A 22 -14.06 -17.97 -6.72
C ALA A 22 -12.91 -17.35 -5.89
N ALA A 23 -13.10 -16.12 -5.41
CA ALA A 23 -12.12 -15.43 -4.55
C ALA A 23 -11.88 -16.20 -3.24
N ARG A 24 -12.95 -16.66 -2.56
CA ARG A 24 -12.84 -17.47 -1.34
C ARG A 24 -12.13 -18.80 -1.57
N ARG A 25 -12.34 -19.44 -2.73
CA ARG A 25 -11.72 -20.71 -3.11
C ARG A 25 -10.30 -20.56 -3.67
N GLY A 26 -9.89 -19.34 -4.04
CA GLY A 26 -8.59 -19.10 -4.69
C GLY A 26 -8.55 -19.53 -6.15
N ASP A 27 -9.69 -19.59 -6.83
CA ASP A 27 -9.79 -19.96 -8.24
C ASP A 27 -9.46 -18.77 -9.15
N LEU A 28 -8.18 -18.61 -9.47
CA LEU A 28 -7.65 -17.48 -10.22
C LEU A 28 -8.24 -17.40 -11.64
N ASP A 29 -8.45 -18.54 -12.29
CA ASP A 29 -8.98 -18.61 -13.66
C ASP A 29 -10.44 -18.18 -13.70
N ALA A 30 -11.24 -18.61 -12.73
CA ALA A 30 -12.61 -18.15 -12.59
C ALA A 30 -12.70 -16.64 -12.36
N VAL A 31 -11.84 -16.07 -11.50
CA VAL A 31 -11.80 -14.62 -11.26
C VAL A 31 -11.39 -13.87 -12.53
N ARG A 32 -10.36 -14.33 -13.26
CA ARG A 32 -9.95 -13.73 -14.54
C ARG A 32 -11.09 -13.73 -15.55
N LEU A 33 -11.78 -14.86 -15.70
CA LEU A 33 -12.91 -15.00 -16.63
C LEU A 33 -14.05 -14.05 -16.24
N LEU A 34 -14.43 -14.01 -14.96
CA LEU A 34 -15.50 -13.14 -14.48
C LEU A 34 -15.14 -11.67 -14.65
N THR A 35 -13.95 -11.23 -14.24
CA THR A 35 -13.54 -9.84 -14.44
C THR A 35 -13.48 -9.47 -15.94
N SER A 36 -13.01 -10.37 -16.81
CA SER A 36 -12.99 -10.14 -18.26
C SER A 36 -14.39 -9.95 -18.87
N LYS A 37 -15.43 -10.51 -18.22
CA LYS A 37 -16.84 -10.33 -18.60
C LYS A 37 -17.46 -9.04 -18.04
N GLY A 38 -16.67 -8.19 -17.37
CA GLY A 38 -17.09 -6.90 -16.85
C GLY A 38 -17.77 -6.96 -15.48
N TYR A 39 -17.57 -8.02 -14.71
CA TYR A 39 -18.05 -8.08 -13.33
C TYR A 39 -17.20 -7.15 -12.44
N ASP A 40 -17.87 -6.29 -11.67
CA ASP A 40 -17.22 -5.40 -10.71
C ASP A 40 -16.72 -6.18 -9.49
N VAL A 41 -15.42 -6.02 -9.19
CA VAL A 41 -14.70 -6.68 -8.09
C VAL A 41 -14.94 -6.04 -6.73
N ASN A 42 -15.65 -4.91 -6.67
CA ASN A 42 -15.94 -4.17 -5.45
C ASN A 42 -17.35 -4.38 -4.90
N ILE A 43 -18.20 -5.11 -5.63
CA ILE A 43 -19.58 -5.36 -5.18
C ILE A 43 -19.55 -6.26 -3.95
N PRO A 44 -20.17 -5.84 -2.83
CA PRO A 44 -20.24 -6.66 -1.63
C PRO A 44 -21.34 -7.72 -1.72
N ASP A 45 -21.17 -8.81 -0.98
CA ASP A 45 -22.23 -9.79 -0.70
C ASP A 45 -23.24 -9.27 0.35
N GLY A 46 -24.21 -10.10 0.71
CA GLY A 46 -25.28 -9.74 1.66
C GLY A 46 -24.78 -9.36 3.06
N ASP A 47 -23.57 -9.76 3.45
CA ASP A 47 -22.95 -9.42 4.73
C ASP A 47 -21.95 -8.25 4.60
N GLY A 48 -21.87 -7.63 3.42
CA GLY A 48 -20.95 -6.54 3.13
C GLY A 48 -19.54 -6.99 2.75
N TYR A 49 -19.28 -8.28 2.53
CA TYR A 49 -17.94 -8.75 2.17
C TYR A 49 -17.69 -8.57 0.68
N THR A 50 -16.57 -7.95 0.32
CA THR A 50 -16.09 -7.93 -1.07
C THR A 50 -15.31 -9.21 -1.40
N PRO A 51 -15.11 -9.54 -2.69
CA PRO A 51 -14.22 -10.63 -3.11
C PRO A 51 -12.82 -10.52 -2.48
N LEU A 52 -12.26 -9.31 -2.37
CA LEU A 52 -10.94 -9.08 -1.76
C LEU A 52 -10.95 -9.41 -0.26
N MET A 53 -12.00 -9.04 0.47
CA MET A 53 -12.14 -9.39 1.89
C MET A 53 -12.20 -10.90 2.11
N LEU A 54 -12.91 -11.63 1.24
CA LEU A 54 -12.97 -13.08 1.32
C LEU A 54 -11.61 -13.71 1.04
N ALA A 55 -10.90 -13.27 0.00
CA ALA A 55 -9.54 -13.75 -0.28
C ALA A 55 -8.58 -13.45 0.88
N ALA A 56 -8.66 -12.27 1.47
CA ALA A 56 -7.85 -11.82 2.59
C ALA A 56 -8.09 -12.66 3.85
N ARG A 57 -9.35 -12.95 4.17
CA ARG A 57 -9.74 -13.78 5.31
C ARG A 57 -9.20 -15.21 5.20
N GLU A 58 -9.17 -15.75 3.98
CA GLU A 58 -8.63 -17.08 3.71
C GLU A 58 -7.09 -17.07 3.52
N GLY A 59 -6.41 -15.92 3.67
CA GLY A 59 -4.95 -15.80 3.55
C GLY A 59 -4.39 -15.96 2.13
N ARG A 60 -5.22 -15.78 1.09
CA ARG A 60 -4.87 -16.09 -0.30
C ARG A 60 -4.15 -14.93 -1.00
N GLY A 61 -2.86 -14.79 -0.76
CA GLY A 61 -2.02 -13.69 -1.31
C GLY A 61 -2.16 -13.47 -2.82
N SER A 62 -1.96 -14.51 -3.64
CA SER A 62 -2.04 -14.40 -5.11
C SER A 62 -3.44 -14.02 -5.62
N MET A 63 -4.49 -14.38 -4.88
CA MET A 63 -5.86 -13.96 -5.21
C MET A 63 -6.08 -12.49 -4.87
N CYS A 64 -5.57 -12.02 -3.74
CA CYS A 64 -5.60 -10.58 -3.39
C CYS A 64 -4.85 -9.75 -4.44
N GLU A 65 -3.69 -10.23 -4.89
CA GLU A 65 -2.90 -9.56 -5.94
C GLU A 65 -3.67 -9.45 -7.25
N LEU A 66 -4.31 -10.54 -7.69
CA LEU A 66 -5.18 -10.53 -8.87
C LEU A 66 -6.32 -9.52 -8.72
N LEU A 67 -7.06 -9.57 -7.61
CA LEU A 67 -8.20 -8.67 -7.38
C LEU A 67 -7.77 -7.19 -7.33
N ILE A 68 -6.65 -6.89 -6.68
CA ILE A 68 -6.08 -5.53 -6.66
C ILE A 68 -5.69 -5.08 -8.07
N SER A 69 -5.06 -5.96 -8.87
CA SER A 69 -4.74 -5.66 -10.27
C SER A 69 -5.99 -5.41 -11.14
N CYS A 70 -7.13 -5.97 -10.74
CA CYS A 70 -8.44 -5.75 -11.34
C CYS A 70 -9.18 -4.52 -10.80
N GLY A 71 -8.57 -3.73 -9.91
CA GLY A 71 -9.16 -2.51 -9.36
C GLY A 71 -9.95 -2.69 -8.07
N ALA A 72 -9.67 -3.73 -7.29
CA ALA A 72 -10.29 -3.91 -5.99
C ALA A 72 -9.88 -2.81 -5.00
N ASP A 73 -10.85 -2.28 -4.27
CA ASP A 73 -10.66 -1.29 -3.23
C ASP A 73 -10.41 -1.96 -1.88
N CYS A 74 -9.31 -1.55 -1.24
CA CYS A 74 -8.84 -2.08 0.04
C CYS A 74 -9.51 -1.39 1.23
N ASP A 75 -10.12 -0.22 1.02
CA ASP A 75 -10.68 0.64 2.07
C ASP A 75 -12.16 0.35 2.37
N ILE A 76 -12.82 -0.47 1.54
CA ILE A 76 -14.21 -0.91 1.77
C ILE A 76 -14.30 -1.61 3.13
N LYS A 77 -15.43 -1.41 3.82
CA LYS A 77 -15.75 -2.02 5.10
C LYS A 77 -17.01 -2.88 4.98
N ASN A 78 -16.99 -4.06 5.58
CA ASN A 78 -18.16 -4.93 5.66
C ASN A 78 -19.16 -4.41 6.73
N ALA A 79 -20.28 -5.11 6.92
CA ALA A 79 -21.30 -4.74 7.92
C ALA A 79 -20.77 -4.70 9.37
N ARG A 80 -19.62 -5.32 9.65
CA ARG A 80 -18.95 -5.32 10.95
C ARG A 80 -17.88 -4.23 11.08
N GLY A 81 -17.70 -3.39 10.06
CA GLY A 81 -16.67 -2.35 10.01
C GLY A 81 -15.26 -2.87 9.71
N GLU A 82 -15.13 -4.11 9.24
CA GLU A 82 -13.84 -4.75 8.97
C GLU A 82 -13.40 -4.48 7.53
N THR A 83 -12.13 -4.09 7.35
CA THR A 83 -11.47 -3.99 6.04
C THR A 83 -10.78 -5.30 5.67
N ALA A 84 -10.39 -5.45 4.39
CA ALA A 84 -9.61 -6.60 3.93
C ALA A 84 -8.32 -6.80 4.76
N LEU A 85 -7.62 -5.71 5.12
CA LEU A 85 -6.42 -5.78 5.97
C LEU A 85 -6.74 -6.34 7.37
N SER A 86 -7.83 -5.88 7.99
CA SER A 86 -8.21 -6.35 9.33
C SER A 86 -8.60 -7.83 9.34
N LEU A 87 -9.24 -8.30 8.26
CA LEU A 87 -9.58 -9.71 8.08
C LEU A 87 -8.33 -10.56 7.83
N ALA A 88 -7.37 -10.04 7.05
CA ALA A 88 -6.07 -10.67 6.89
C ALA A 88 -5.40 -10.84 8.27
N ARG A 89 -5.24 -9.79 9.06
CA ARG A 89 -4.61 -9.88 10.41
C ARG A 89 -5.28 -10.89 11.35
N LYS A 90 -6.59 -11.11 11.21
CA LYS A 90 -7.34 -12.12 12.00
C LYS A 90 -7.15 -13.54 11.51
N SER A 91 -6.75 -13.73 10.25
CA SER A 91 -6.39 -15.03 9.69
C SER A 91 -5.09 -15.50 10.36
N GLY A 92 -5.21 -16.40 11.35
CA GLY A 92 -4.11 -16.91 12.18
C GLY A 92 -3.10 -17.81 11.46
N GLY A 93 -2.86 -17.59 10.16
CA GLY A 93 -1.88 -18.34 9.38
C GLY A 93 -0.44 -17.91 9.69
N ILE A 94 0.47 -18.87 9.75
CA ILE A 94 1.91 -18.70 10.07
C ILE A 94 2.66 -17.84 9.04
N ARG A 95 2.03 -17.50 7.91
CA ARG A 95 2.51 -16.55 6.90
C ARG A 95 1.31 -15.98 6.16
N ASN A 96 1.02 -14.70 6.36
CA ASN A 96 -0.11 -14.07 5.71
C ASN A 96 0.33 -13.29 4.47
N ASP A 97 0.50 -14.01 3.36
CA ASP A 97 0.86 -13.39 2.08
C ASP A 97 -0.20 -12.37 1.64
N ALA A 98 -1.47 -12.57 2.02
CA ALA A 98 -2.55 -11.61 1.75
C ALA A 98 -2.39 -10.29 2.53
N GLU A 99 -1.98 -10.34 3.80
CA GLU A 99 -1.67 -9.12 4.57
C GLU A 99 -0.56 -8.33 3.90
N CYS A 100 0.54 -9.00 3.51
CA CYS A 100 1.65 -8.35 2.82
C CYS A 100 1.20 -7.65 1.53
N VAL A 101 0.45 -8.35 0.67
CA VAL A 101 -0.03 -7.80 -0.61
C VAL A 101 -0.95 -6.59 -0.39
N ILE A 102 -1.87 -6.66 0.58
CA ILE A 102 -2.78 -5.55 0.88
C ILE A 102 -2.01 -4.35 1.45
N LEU A 103 -1.04 -4.59 2.35
CA LEU A 103 -0.17 -3.54 2.87
C LEU A 103 0.70 -2.90 1.78
N ASP A 104 1.19 -3.69 0.82
CA ASP A 104 1.95 -3.18 -0.33
C ASP A 104 1.11 -2.20 -1.16
N GLU A 105 -0.15 -2.53 -1.42
CA GLU A 105 -1.05 -1.67 -2.19
C GLU A 105 -1.44 -0.40 -1.43
N LEU A 106 -1.77 -0.51 -0.15
CA LEU A 106 -2.07 0.65 0.69
C LEU A 106 -0.87 1.60 0.80
N ALA A 107 0.33 1.04 1.01
CA ALA A 107 1.57 1.80 1.07
C ALA A 107 1.86 2.50 -0.28
N ARG A 108 1.64 1.82 -1.40
CA ARG A 108 1.77 2.39 -2.75
C ARG A 108 0.82 3.57 -2.95
N LYS A 109 -0.47 3.40 -2.66
CA LYS A 109 -1.48 4.45 -2.77
C LYS A 109 -1.10 5.68 -1.93
N LEU A 110 -0.68 5.46 -0.68
CA LEU A 110 -0.23 6.53 0.22
C LEU A 110 0.92 7.35 -0.37
N VAL A 111 2.00 6.69 -0.80
CA VAL A 111 3.18 7.42 -1.26
C VAL A 111 2.96 8.10 -2.61
N LEU A 112 2.17 7.52 -3.52
CA LEU A 112 1.86 8.10 -4.83
C LEU A 112 0.83 9.23 -4.73
N GLY A 113 -0.20 9.05 -3.90
CA GLY A 113 -1.21 10.08 -3.60
C GLY A 113 -0.57 11.28 -2.89
N GLY A 114 0.34 11.00 -1.98
CA GLY A 114 1.02 11.99 -1.16
C GLY A 114 0.24 12.31 0.11
N ALA A 115 0.97 12.77 1.13
CA ALA A 115 0.35 13.28 2.36
C ALA A 115 1.19 14.40 2.97
N HIS A 116 0.58 15.13 3.90
CA HIS A 116 1.27 16.12 4.72
C HIS A 116 2.04 15.41 5.83
N VAL A 117 3.34 15.71 5.93
CA VAL A 117 4.20 15.24 7.02
C VAL A 117 5.00 16.41 7.57
N GLN A 118 5.42 16.33 8.82
CA GLN A 118 6.39 17.27 9.37
C GLN A 118 7.79 16.89 8.90
N LYS A 119 8.43 17.77 8.15
CA LYS A 119 9.81 17.61 7.74
C LYS A 119 10.73 18.30 8.73
N HIS A 120 11.72 17.58 9.24
CA HIS A 120 12.80 18.18 10.01
C HIS A 120 13.88 18.79 9.12
N THR A 121 14.49 19.86 9.63
CA THR A 121 15.73 20.42 9.09
C THR A 121 16.91 19.44 9.26
N LYS A 122 18.04 19.69 8.58
CA LYS A 122 19.25 18.85 8.61
C LYS A 122 19.62 18.40 10.04
N GLY A 123 19.52 17.10 10.29
CA GLY A 123 19.86 16.47 11.57
C GLY A 123 18.97 16.89 12.75
N GLY A 124 17.76 17.42 12.52
CA GLY A 124 16.81 17.79 13.58
C GLY A 124 17.10 19.11 14.31
N LYS A 125 18.11 19.89 13.88
CA LYS A 125 18.58 21.09 14.60
C LYS A 125 17.51 22.19 14.73
N GLY A 126 16.81 22.50 13.64
CA GLY A 126 15.75 23.52 13.58
C GLY A 126 14.36 23.00 13.96
N THR A 127 13.37 23.86 13.75
CA THR A 127 11.94 23.54 13.95
C THR A 127 11.42 22.73 12.76
N PRO A 128 10.68 21.63 12.98
CA PRO A 128 10.01 20.93 11.90
C PRO A 128 8.95 21.82 11.23
N HIS A 129 8.68 21.56 9.96
CA HIS A 129 7.68 22.30 9.19
C HIS A 129 6.86 21.36 8.32
N TRP A 130 5.58 21.68 8.14
CA TRP A 130 4.68 20.89 7.34
C TRP A 130 5.06 20.92 5.86
N LYS A 131 5.09 19.73 5.27
CA LYS A 131 5.27 19.56 3.85
C LYS A 131 4.44 18.40 3.33
N GLU A 132 3.68 18.67 2.28
CA GLU A 132 3.21 17.62 1.38
C GLU A 132 4.41 16.95 0.70
N ILE A 133 4.49 15.63 0.88
CA ILE A 133 5.47 14.76 0.24
C ILE A 133 4.74 13.73 -0.62
N ARG A 134 5.33 13.36 -1.75
CA ARG A 134 4.83 12.29 -2.63
C ARG A 134 5.93 11.68 -3.47
N MET A 135 5.79 10.41 -3.81
CA MET A 135 6.64 9.70 -4.75
C MET A 135 6.13 9.92 -6.18
N VAL A 136 7.07 10.11 -7.10
CA VAL A 136 6.82 10.08 -8.54
C VAL A 136 7.10 8.66 -9.02
N GLY A 137 6.04 7.87 -9.26
CA GLY A 137 6.10 6.43 -9.49
C GLY A 137 7.14 5.99 -10.53
N ALA A 138 7.08 6.55 -11.75
CA ALA A 138 7.97 6.16 -12.84
C ALA A 138 9.46 6.50 -12.64
N ALA A 139 9.79 7.36 -11.66
CA ALA A 139 11.15 7.84 -11.45
C ALA A 139 11.72 7.43 -10.08
N GLY A 140 10.92 6.86 -9.17
CA GLY A 140 11.35 6.56 -7.80
C GLY A 140 11.79 7.81 -7.01
N VAL A 141 11.31 8.99 -7.44
CA VAL A 141 11.73 10.28 -6.89
C VAL A 141 10.75 10.73 -5.82
N LEU A 142 11.27 11.04 -4.63
CA LEU A 142 10.50 11.71 -3.58
C LEU A 142 10.51 13.21 -3.83
N ARG A 143 9.31 13.79 -3.95
CA ARG A 143 9.09 15.23 -4.17
C ARG A 143 8.49 15.86 -2.92
N TRP A 144 8.99 17.03 -2.57
CA TRP A 144 8.36 17.90 -1.58
C TRP A 144 8.35 19.37 -2.04
N GLY A 145 7.15 19.88 -2.32
CA GLY A 145 6.93 21.23 -2.84
C GLY A 145 6.97 21.37 -4.37
N LYS A 146 6.79 22.61 -4.83
CA LYS A 146 6.50 22.94 -6.24
C LYS A 146 7.73 22.94 -7.17
N SER A 147 8.95 22.93 -6.62
CA SER A 147 10.19 23.04 -7.40
C SER A 147 10.86 21.68 -7.59
N SER A 148 11.26 21.40 -8.82
CA SER A 148 12.05 20.21 -9.19
C SER A 148 13.40 20.14 -8.48
N CYS A 149 13.96 21.27 -8.04
CA CYS A 149 15.23 21.32 -7.29
C CYS A 149 15.15 20.65 -5.90
N ARG A 150 13.94 20.29 -5.45
CA ARG A 150 13.69 19.62 -4.16
C ARG A 150 13.37 18.14 -4.32
N ASN A 151 13.34 17.64 -5.56
CA ASN A 151 13.22 16.24 -5.87
C ASN A 151 14.47 15.50 -5.38
N VAL A 152 14.30 14.38 -4.72
CA VAL A 152 15.41 13.51 -4.33
C VAL A 152 15.15 12.08 -4.74
N ILE A 153 16.23 11.41 -5.16
CA ILE A 153 16.22 9.97 -5.37
C ILE A 153 16.51 9.32 -4.01
N CYS A 154 15.57 8.49 -3.57
CA CYS A 154 15.70 7.72 -2.34
C CYS A 154 16.64 6.55 -2.61
N ARG A 155 17.68 6.41 -1.79
CA ARG A 155 18.52 5.20 -1.76
C ARG A 155 17.92 4.19 -0.78
N GLU A 156 17.60 4.67 0.41
CA GLU A 156 17.06 3.87 1.50
C GLU A 156 15.96 4.64 2.23
N ALA A 157 15.03 3.90 2.84
CA ALA A 157 14.05 4.42 3.77
C ALA A 157 13.99 3.49 5.00
N GLU A 158 13.92 4.08 6.18
CA GLU A 158 13.90 3.33 7.44
C GLU A 158 12.92 3.96 8.42
N VAL A 159 12.26 3.10 9.20
CA VAL A 159 11.38 3.52 10.28
C VAL A 159 12.24 4.03 11.43
N GLY A 160 11.82 5.13 12.03
CA GLY A 160 12.47 5.74 13.17
C GLY A 160 13.64 6.67 12.85
N PRO A 161 14.07 7.43 13.87
CA PRO A 161 15.14 8.41 13.76
C PRO A 161 16.53 7.77 13.68
N SER A 162 17.49 8.50 13.12
CA SER A 162 18.91 8.12 13.19
C SER A 162 19.51 8.49 14.55
N SER A 163 20.62 7.85 14.93
CA SER A 163 21.31 8.13 16.20
C SER A 163 21.73 9.60 16.34
N ALA A 164 22.19 10.23 15.25
CA ALA A 164 22.53 11.65 15.20
C ALA A 164 21.30 12.56 15.41
N PHE A 165 20.15 12.18 14.83
CA PHE A 165 18.90 12.89 15.01
C PHE A 165 18.42 12.83 16.48
N ARG A 166 18.42 11.63 17.08
CA ARG A 166 18.04 11.45 18.49
C ARG A 166 18.84 12.37 19.42
N ARG A 167 20.17 12.39 19.26
CA ARG A 167 21.04 13.28 20.05
C ARG A 167 20.70 14.76 19.88
N SER A 168 20.39 15.18 18.66
CA SER A 168 20.05 16.59 18.36
C SER A 168 18.69 17.00 18.91
N ARG A 169 17.74 16.07 19.04
CA ARG A 169 16.39 16.30 19.56
C ARG A 169 16.22 15.95 21.04
N GLN A 170 17.23 15.36 21.69
CA GLN A 170 17.13 14.90 23.08
C GLN A 170 16.64 16.00 24.05
N ARG A 171 17.15 17.23 23.89
CA ARG A 171 16.74 18.37 24.73
C ARG A 171 15.32 18.90 24.46
N LYS A 172 14.73 18.53 23.33
CA LYS A 172 13.39 18.99 22.89
C LYS A 172 12.29 17.95 23.14
N GLY A 173 12.65 16.74 23.57
CA GLY A 173 11.70 15.69 23.96
C GLY A 173 11.05 14.90 22.81
N ASP A 174 11.20 15.34 21.56
CA ASP A 174 10.61 14.73 20.37
C ASP A 174 11.59 13.84 19.57
N GLY A 175 12.66 13.40 20.21
CA GLY A 175 13.70 12.61 19.55
C GLY A 175 13.31 11.19 19.18
N ASN A 176 12.19 10.68 19.70
CA ASN A 176 11.74 9.30 19.50
C ASN A 176 10.23 9.20 19.24
N GLU A 177 9.67 10.20 18.56
CA GLU A 177 8.26 10.23 18.21
C GLU A 177 7.90 9.02 17.30
N PRO A 178 6.80 8.29 17.57
CA PRO A 178 6.51 7.00 16.91
C PRO A 178 6.25 7.12 15.40
N GLY A 179 5.80 8.29 14.93
CA GLY A 179 5.57 8.58 13.51
C GLY A 179 6.84 8.97 12.73
N VAL A 180 8.02 8.91 13.34
CA VAL A 180 9.26 9.32 12.66
C VAL A 180 9.69 8.23 11.68
N PHE A 181 10.03 8.64 10.46
CA PHE A 181 10.78 7.84 9.52
C PHE A 181 11.88 8.69 8.86
N ARG A 182 12.89 8.03 8.31
CA ARG A 182 13.99 8.69 7.60
C ARG A 182 14.18 8.15 6.21
N VAL A 183 14.63 9.04 5.34
CA VAL A 183 15.00 8.74 3.97
C VAL A 183 16.46 9.13 3.78
N VAL A 184 17.25 8.22 3.21
CA VAL A 184 18.62 8.48 2.80
C VAL A 184 18.63 8.69 1.30
N THR A 185 19.13 9.84 0.88
CA THR A 185 19.27 10.17 -0.55
C THR A 185 20.52 9.53 -1.15
N THR A 186 20.59 9.44 -2.48
CA THR A 186 21.79 8.97 -3.21
C THR A 186 23.05 9.78 -2.89
N LYS A 187 22.90 11.04 -2.46
CA LYS A 187 24.00 11.91 -1.98
C LYS A 187 24.37 11.67 -0.51
N ASN A 188 23.94 10.56 0.08
CA ASN A 188 24.14 10.17 1.47
C ASN A 188 23.63 11.22 2.49
N LYS A 189 22.62 12.01 2.10
CA LYS A 189 21.94 12.96 3.01
C LYS A 189 20.73 12.28 3.63
N GLU A 190 20.64 12.34 4.94
CA GLU A 190 19.47 11.91 5.71
C GLU A 190 18.45 13.03 5.84
N VAL A 191 17.18 12.70 5.64
CA VAL A 191 16.04 13.57 5.90
C VAL A 191 15.06 12.82 6.79
N HIS A 192 14.65 13.45 7.89
CA HIS A 192 13.68 12.90 8.83
C HIS A 192 12.32 13.56 8.63
N PHE A 193 11.30 12.73 8.65
CA PHE A 193 9.91 13.11 8.55
C PHE A 193 9.14 12.52 9.72
N VAL A 194 8.04 13.17 10.07
CA VAL A 194 7.09 12.69 11.07
C VAL A 194 5.71 12.74 10.46
N CYS A 195 5.05 11.58 10.37
CA CYS A 195 3.68 11.47 9.88
C CYS A 195 2.68 11.38 11.03
N GLU A 196 1.48 11.91 10.79
CA GLU A 196 0.32 11.65 11.64
C GLU A 196 -0.08 10.17 11.49
N GLY A 197 -0.53 9.54 12.59
CA GLY A 197 -0.87 8.11 12.62
C GLY A 197 0.18 7.19 13.24
N GLY A 198 1.29 7.73 13.75
CA GLY A 198 2.25 6.98 14.57
C GLY A 198 3.04 5.92 13.79
N LEU A 199 3.36 4.81 14.47
CA LEU A 199 4.26 3.78 13.95
C LEU A 199 3.74 3.12 12.67
N GLU A 200 2.45 2.76 12.63
CA GLU A 200 1.85 2.11 11.46
C GLU A 200 1.94 3.00 10.21
N ALA A 201 1.71 4.31 10.37
CA ALA A 201 1.84 5.27 9.26
C ALA A 201 3.30 5.38 8.79
N ALA A 202 4.27 5.40 9.72
CA ALA A 202 5.69 5.43 9.38
C ALA A 202 6.13 4.16 8.65
N GLU A 203 5.65 3.00 9.07
CA GLU A 203 5.87 1.71 8.42
C GLU A 203 5.31 1.70 6.99
N LEU A 204 4.08 2.18 6.79
CA LEU A 204 3.47 2.32 5.46
C LEU A 204 4.27 3.24 4.55
N TRP A 205 4.72 4.39 5.05
CA TRP A 205 5.59 5.31 4.29
C TRP A 205 6.88 4.62 3.84
N VAL A 206 7.57 3.96 4.76
CA VAL A 206 8.84 3.28 4.46
C VAL A 206 8.64 2.12 3.49
N ARG A 207 7.58 1.33 3.68
CA ARG A 207 7.20 0.23 2.79
C ARG A 207 6.93 0.75 1.39
N GLY A 208 6.10 1.78 1.24
CA GLY A 208 5.73 2.37 -0.05
C GLY A 208 6.93 3.00 -0.77
N ILE A 209 7.80 3.73 -0.06
CA ILE A 209 9.01 4.30 -0.64
C ILE A 209 9.92 3.18 -1.18
N LYS A 210 10.12 2.11 -0.41
CA LYS A 210 10.94 0.96 -0.84
C LYS A 210 10.36 0.30 -2.09
N LEU A 211 9.05 0.05 -2.13
CA LEU A 211 8.36 -0.56 -3.26
C LEU A 211 8.55 0.28 -4.54
N VAL A 212 8.17 1.55 -4.49
CA VAL A 212 8.23 2.43 -5.67
C VAL A 212 9.67 2.68 -6.13
N THR A 213 10.62 2.80 -5.19
CA THR A 213 12.04 2.94 -5.54
C THR A 213 12.57 1.68 -6.23
N ARG A 214 12.22 0.50 -5.71
CA ARG A 214 12.60 -0.78 -6.31
C ARG A 214 12.05 -0.90 -7.72
N GLU A 215 10.78 -0.60 -7.93
CA GLU A 215 10.14 -0.68 -9.25
C GLU A 215 10.75 0.27 -10.26
N ALA A 216 11.10 1.49 -9.85
CA ALA A 216 11.78 2.43 -10.75
C ALA A 216 13.13 1.87 -11.23
N ILE A 217 13.93 1.28 -10.33
CA ILE A 217 15.24 0.71 -10.65
C ILE A 217 15.12 -0.50 -11.59
N PHE A 218 14.17 -1.40 -11.34
CA PHE A 218 14.00 -2.62 -12.13
C PHE A 218 13.19 -2.40 -13.42
N GLY A 219 12.27 -1.44 -13.44
CA GLY A 219 11.49 -1.06 -14.62
C GLY A 219 12.32 -0.36 -15.70
N GLU A 220 13.39 0.34 -15.32
CA GLU A 220 14.36 0.89 -16.29
C GLU A 220 15.15 -0.21 -17.03
N LYS A 221 15.47 -1.32 -16.37
CA LYS A 221 16.19 -2.44 -17.01
C LYS A 221 15.38 -3.13 -18.11
N GLN A 222 14.07 -3.31 -17.91
CA GLN A 222 13.20 -3.91 -18.92
C GLN A 222 12.89 -3.01 -20.12
N ARG A 223 13.15 -1.69 -20.03
CA ARG A 223 12.99 -0.75 -21.15
C ARG A 223 14.21 -0.67 -22.07
N HIS A 224 15.37 -1.17 -21.62
CA HIS A 224 16.60 -1.21 -22.40
C HIS A 224 16.85 -2.57 -23.08
N GLU A 225 15.94 -3.53 -22.90
CA GLU A 225 16.02 -4.87 -23.49
C GLU A 225 14.94 -5.11 -24.60
N CYS A 226 14.18 -4.07 -24.98
CA CYS A 226 13.29 -4.05 -26.14
C CYS A 226 13.84 -3.10 -27.21
#